data_AF-A0A9P1MXP2-F1
#
_entry.id   AF-A0A9P1MXP2-F1
#
_cell.length_a   1.000
_cell.length_b   1.000
_cell.length_c   1.000
_cell.angle_alpha   90.00
_cell.angle_beta   90.00
_cell.angle_gamma   90.00
#
_symmetry.space_group_name_H-M   'P 1'
#
loop_
_entity.id
_entity.type
_entity.pdbx_description
1 polymer ?
#
loop_
_entity_poly.entity_id
_entity_poly.type
_entity_poly.pdbx_seq_one_letter_code
_entity_poly.pdbx_strand_id
1 'polypeptide(L)'
;MWFFFFLSFPLISCEFSASFNRFLDQKYGHHIDELLARRDLGGGGSYGGGKHDGNSRTRKQAVILVHGITNTAGTFGGHRQHLLNVGWGDELVYGTSYGDGGKTPMPLVDMKCQYVKQVRYMIQVVAAFTRRKVDVIGYSLGSPISRKAILGGACVDTGEQLGPALTPLIDTFVSVAGANRGSFLCALPFPGACNMINGLSCNSRFIQDINSRQKYEAKYIFSIYGQSDDKVGYKNACGQLTSKIDGSNAEFQKPGNHDDIIVKTAQMQFNLIDKHSP
;
A
#
# COMPACT_ATOMS: atom_id res chain seq x y z
N MET A 1 -41.10 -5.81 31.14
CA MET A 1 -40.83 -5.89 29.69
C MET A 1 -39.44 -5.32 29.46
N TRP A 2 -38.40 -6.17 29.39
CA TRP A 2 -37.02 -5.74 29.20
C TRP A 2 -36.74 -5.62 27.71
N PHE A 3 -36.49 -4.41 27.22
CA PHE A 3 -36.02 -4.16 25.86
C PHE A 3 -34.52 -4.49 25.81
N PHE A 4 -34.16 -5.61 25.17
CA PHE A 4 -32.78 -5.85 24.74
C PHE A 4 -32.49 -4.97 23.52
N PHE A 5 -31.70 -3.91 23.72
CA PHE A 5 -31.05 -3.18 22.63
C PHE A 5 -29.96 -4.08 22.05
N PHE A 6 -30.23 -4.70 20.89
CA PHE A 6 -29.17 -5.28 20.07
C PHE A 6 -28.36 -4.13 19.48
N LEU A 7 -27.16 -3.91 20.03
CA LEU A 7 -26.12 -3.14 19.36
C LEU A 7 -25.68 -3.92 18.12
N SER A 8 -26.28 -3.60 16.97
CA SER A 8 -25.80 -4.04 15.67
C SER A 8 -24.51 -3.29 15.36
N PHE A 9 -23.37 -3.87 15.71
CA PHE A 9 -22.10 -3.43 15.14
C PHE A 9 -22.14 -3.70 13.63
N PRO A 10 -21.94 -2.69 12.76
CA PRO A 10 -21.82 -2.94 11.35
C PRO A 10 -20.65 -3.89 11.12
N LEU A 11 -20.93 -5.08 10.59
CA LEU A 11 -19.92 -6.01 10.13
C LEU A 11 -19.17 -5.31 8.99
N ILE A 12 -17.95 -4.85 9.29
CA ILE A 12 -17.03 -4.36 8.26
C ILE A 12 -16.77 -5.54 7.34
N SER A 13 -17.23 -5.44 6.09
CA SER A 13 -16.99 -6.50 5.10
C SER A 13 -15.49 -6.54 4.81
N CYS A 14 -14.82 -7.61 5.24
CA CYS A 14 -13.43 -7.89 4.89
C CYS A 14 -13.32 -8.61 3.54
N GLU A 15 -14.22 -8.29 2.62
CA GLU A 15 -14.21 -8.79 1.25
C GLU A 15 -14.49 -7.64 0.28
N PHE A 16 -14.06 -7.80 -0.96
CA PHE A 16 -14.56 -6.98 -2.06
C PHE A 16 -16.07 -7.13 -2.23
N SER A 17 -16.74 -6.01 -2.55
CA SER A 17 -18.16 -6.02 -2.93
C SER A 17 -18.43 -6.92 -4.14
N ALA A 18 -19.64 -7.47 -4.21
CA ALA A 18 -20.06 -8.33 -5.33
C ALA A 18 -19.98 -7.61 -6.70
N SER A 19 -20.21 -6.29 -6.74
CA SER A 19 -20.06 -5.51 -7.97
C SER A 19 -18.60 -5.40 -8.41
N PHE A 20 -17.67 -5.21 -7.47
CA PHE A 20 -16.25 -5.16 -7.77
C PHE A 20 -15.69 -6.51 -8.21
N ASN A 21 -16.10 -7.61 -7.56
CA ASN A 21 -15.73 -8.97 -7.98
C ASN A 21 -16.23 -9.28 -9.40
N ARG A 22 -17.50 -8.94 -9.70
CA ARG A 22 -18.02 -9.10 -11.08
C ARG A 22 -17.24 -8.26 -12.09
N PHE A 23 -16.88 -7.02 -11.74
CA PHE A 23 -16.09 -6.17 -12.63
C PHE A 23 -14.70 -6.76 -12.90
N LEU A 24 -14.04 -7.28 -11.86
CA LEU A 24 -12.77 -7.99 -11.96
C LEU A 24 -12.88 -9.19 -12.91
N ASP A 25 -13.82 -10.08 -12.63
CA ASP A 25 -14.03 -11.30 -13.40
C ASP A 25 -14.36 -11.01 -14.88
N GLN A 26 -15.29 -10.09 -15.14
CA GLN A 26 -15.74 -9.77 -16.49
C GLN A 26 -14.69 -9.04 -17.34
N LYS A 27 -13.84 -8.20 -16.73
CA LYS A 27 -12.91 -7.33 -17.46
C LYS A 27 -11.46 -7.81 -17.44
N TYR A 28 -11.05 -8.50 -16.39
CA TYR A 28 -9.67 -8.95 -16.16
C TYR A 28 -9.55 -10.48 -16.03
N GLY A 29 -10.67 -11.18 -15.89
CA GLY A 29 -10.73 -12.64 -15.76
C GLY A 29 -10.66 -13.12 -14.32
N HIS A 30 -11.25 -14.30 -14.08
CA HIS A 30 -11.35 -14.96 -12.77
C HIS A 30 -10.03 -15.04 -12.01
N HIS A 31 -8.92 -15.31 -12.70
CA HIS A 31 -7.60 -15.41 -12.06
C HIS A 31 -7.18 -14.08 -11.39
N ILE A 32 -7.50 -12.93 -11.99
CA ILE A 32 -7.21 -11.62 -11.39
C ILE A 32 -8.15 -11.32 -10.24
N ASP A 33 -9.42 -11.76 -10.31
CA ASP A 33 -10.34 -11.70 -9.17
C ASP A 33 -9.78 -12.48 -7.98
N GLU A 34 -9.40 -13.75 -8.15
CA GLU A 34 -8.83 -14.57 -7.07
C GLU A 34 -7.54 -13.99 -6.50
N LEU A 35 -6.64 -13.54 -7.40
CA LEU A 35 -5.37 -12.91 -7.01
C LEU A 35 -5.59 -11.69 -6.11
N LEU A 36 -6.56 -10.85 -6.43
CA LEU A 36 -6.81 -9.61 -5.70
C LEU A 36 -7.75 -9.80 -4.52
N ALA A 37 -8.74 -10.68 -4.59
CA ALA A 37 -9.74 -10.85 -3.54
C ALA A 37 -9.19 -11.58 -2.31
N ARG A 38 -8.15 -12.43 -2.49
CA ARG A 38 -7.44 -13.09 -1.39
C ARG A 38 -8.34 -13.76 -0.37
N ARG A 39 -9.37 -14.45 -0.87
CA ARG A 39 -10.36 -15.17 -0.06
C ARG A 39 -9.70 -16.26 0.80
N ASP A 40 -8.55 -16.76 0.38
CA ASP A 40 -7.71 -17.70 1.14
C ASP A 40 -7.21 -17.16 2.49
N LEU A 41 -7.21 -15.83 2.69
CA LEU A 41 -6.79 -15.18 3.94
C LEU A 41 -7.96 -14.72 4.83
N GLY A 42 -9.20 -15.00 4.44
CA GLY A 42 -10.40 -14.57 5.18
C GLY A 42 -10.38 -13.07 5.49
N GLY A 43 -10.56 -12.70 6.76
CA GLY A 43 -10.59 -11.30 7.20
C GLY A 43 -9.32 -10.48 6.95
N GLY A 44 -8.20 -11.13 6.66
CA GLY A 44 -6.96 -10.48 6.24
C GLY A 44 -6.88 -10.20 4.74
N GLY A 45 -7.74 -10.80 3.91
CA GLY A 45 -7.63 -10.83 2.46
C GLY A 45 -7.63 -9.45 1.83
N SER A 46 -8.83 -8.91 1.59
CA SER A 46 -9.03 -7.70 0.80
C SER A 46 -10.34 -7.01 1.12
N TYR A 47 -10.49 -5.74 0.76
CA TYR A 47 -11.75 -5.00 0.91
C TYR A 47 -11.86 -3.86 -0.09
N GLY A 48 -13.10 -3.44 -0.36
CA GLY A 48 -13.41 -2.27 -1.18
C GLY A 48 -14.56 -2.49 -2.15
N GLY A 49 -14.94 -1.43 -2.86
CA GLY A 49 -16.00 -1.43 -3.86
C GLY A 49 -17.38 -1.03 -3.33
N GLY A 50 -17.65 -1.29 -2.04
CA GLY A 50 -18.84 -0.80 -1.34
C GLY A 50 -20.13 -1.04 -2.14
N LYS A 51 -20.89 0.04 -2.39
CA LYS A 51 -22.12 0.01 -3.21
C LYS A 51 -21.91 0.50 -4.65
N HIS A 52 -20.68 0.76 -5.07
CA HIS A 52 -20.39 1.27 -6.41
C HIS A 52 -20.50 0.17 -7.46
N ASP A 53 -20.94 0.50 -8.66
CA ASP A 53 -21.27 -0.46 -9.72
C ASP A 53 -20.25 -0.50 -10.88
N GLY A 54 -19.27 0.39 -10.89
CA GLY A 54 -18.26 0.51 -11.95
C GLY A 54 -18.73 1.20 -13.24
N ASN A 55 -20.03 1.50 -13.35
CA ASN A 55 -20.63 2.13 -14.52
C ASN A 55 -20.60 3.66 -14.48
N SER A 56 -20.32 4.22 -13.31
CA SER A 56 -20.24 5.65 -13.06
C SER A 56 -18.89 6.05 -12.48
N ARG A 57 -18.63 7.36 -12.47
CA ARG A 57 -17.45 7.94 -11.81
C ARG A 57 -17.78 8.16 -10.33
N THR A 58 -16.90 7.75 -9.42
CA THR A 58 -17.07 8.02 -7.99
C THR A 58 -16.96 9.52 -7.68
N ARG A 59 -17.44 9.95 -6.52
CA ARG A 59 -17.47 11.38 -6.12
C ARG A 59 -16.07 11.93 -5.80
N LYS A 60 -15.18 11.08 -5.30
CA LYS A 60 -13.79 11.38 -4.92
C LYS A 60 -12.83 10.30 -5.41
N GLN A 61 -11.54 10.60 -5.42
CA GLN A 61 -10.47 9.60 -5.61
C GLN A 61 -10.63 8.51 -4.55
N ALA A 62 -10.40 7.26 -4.95
CA ALA A 62 -10.32 6.16 -4.00
C ALA A 62 -8.87 5.99 -3.52
N VAL A 63 -8.71 5.58 -2.27
CA VAL A 63 -7.42 5.26 -1.67
C VAL A 63 -7.17 3.76 -1.66
N ILE A 64 -5.93 3.38 -1.99
CA ILE A 64 -5.43 2.01 -1.90
C ILE A 64 -4.41 1.94 -0.77
N LEU A 65 -4.69 1.11 0.23
CA LEU A 65 -3.84 0.88 1.39
C LEU A 65 -2.96 -0.36 1.13
N VAL A 66 -1.64 -0.17 1.15
CA VAL A 66 -0.66 -1.22 0.84
C VAL A 66 0.17 -1.53 2.09
N HIS A 67 0.05 -2.76 2.58
CA HIS A 67 0.56 -3.18 3.88
C HIS A 67 2.08 -3.40 3.89
N GLY A 68 2.64 -3.53 5.10
CA GLY A 68 4.05 -3.79 5.33
C GLY A 68 4.43 -5.27 5.28
N ILE A 69 5.67 -5.54 5.66
CA ILE A 69 6.20 -6.89 5.83
C ILE A 69 5.40 -7.64 6.91
N THR A 70 5.11 -8.92 6.67
CA THR A 70 4.32 -9.80 7.57
C THR A 70 2.92 -9.29 7.97
N ASN A 71 2.41 -8.25 7.33
CA ASN A 71 1.06 -7.72 7.54
C ASN A 71 0.10 -8.24 6.48
N THR A 72 -1.17 -7.85 6.61
CA THR A 72 -2.22 -8.07 5.62
C THR A 72 -2.98 -6.77 5.38
N ALA A 73 -3.83 -6.72 4.37
CA ALA A 73 -4.78 -5.61 4.19
C ALA A 73 -5.62 -5.40 5.45
N GLY A 74 -6.00 -6.48 6.14
CA GLY A 74 -6.75 -6.43 7.40
C GLY A 74 -6.07 -5.64 8.53
N THR A 75 -4.74 -5.49 8.49
CA THR A 75 -4.00 -4.63 9.44
C THR A 75 -4.47 -3.17 9.41
N PHE A 76 -5.02 -2.71 8.28
CA PHE A 76 -5.59 -1.37 8.13
C PHE A 76 -7.07 -1.27 8.54
N GLY A 77 -7.63 -2.25 9.26
CA GLY A 77 -9.03 -2.20 9.71
C GLY A 77 -9.35 -0.90 10.47
N GLY A 78 -8.44 -0.44 11.35
CA GLY A 78 -8.56 0.84 12.04
C GLY A 78 -8.52 2.06 11.12
N HIS A 79 -7.61 2.08 10.13
CA HIS A 79 -7.50 3.15 9.13
C HIS A 79 -8.75 3.24 8.27
N ARG A 80 -9.27 2.10 7.81
CA ARG A 80 -10.53 2.03 7.08
C ARG A 80 -11.68 2.55 7.94
N GLN A 81 -11.81 2.08 9.19
CA GLN A 81 -12.88 2.53 10.07
C GLN A 81 -12.82 4.03 10.32
N HIS A 82 -11.62 4.60 10.48
CA HIS A 82 -11.45 6.04 10.63
C HIS A 82 -11.96 6.81 9.41
N LEU A 83 -11.60 6.39 8.20
CA LEU A 83 -12.10 6.99 6.95
C LEU A 83 -13.62 6.93 6.86
N LEU A 84 -14.21 5.76 7.18
CA LEU A 84 -15.66 5.59 7.18
C LEU A 84 -16.35 6.51 8.19
N ASN A 85 -15.78 6.66 9.39
CA ASN A 85 -16.31 7.53 10.44
C ASN A 85 -16.28 9.03 10.04
N VAL A 86 -15.37 9.43 9.16
CA VAL A 86 -15.28 10.81 8.66
C VAL A 86 -15.95 11.00 7.29
N GLY A 87 -16.85 10.08 6.92
CA GLY A 87 -17.75 10.21 5.78
C GLY A 87 -17.23 9.68 4.45
N TRP A 88 -16.13 8.92 4.44
CA TRP A 88 -15.76 8.15 3.26
C TRP A 88 -16.68 6.93 3.11
N GLY A 89 -17.02 6.57 1.88
CA GLY A 89 -17.72 5.32 1.59
C GLY A 89 -16.75 4.17 1.37
N ASP A 90 -17.19 2.94 1.60
CA ASP A 90 -16.42 1.71 1.30
C ASP A 90 -16.05 1.60 -0.19
N GLU A 91 -16.78 2.29 -1.08
CA GLU A 91 -16.45 2.41 -2.48
C GLU A 91 -15.21 3.28 -2.77
N LEU A 92 -14.62 3.90 -1.72
CA LEU A 92 -13.44 4.75 -1.82
C LEU A 92 -12.24 4.20 -1.07
N VAL A 93 -12.35 3.09 -0.33
CA VAL A 93 -11.26 2.56 0.49
C VAL A 93 -10.98 1.12 0.10
N TYR A 94 -9.78 0.88 -0.40
CA TYR A 94 -9.38 -0.39 -0.97
C TYR A 94 -8.11 -0.95 -0.34
N GLY A 95 -8.02 -2.27 -0.26
CA GLY A 95 -6.81 -2.97 0.15
C GLY A 95 -6.83 -4.40 -0.37
N THR A 96 -5.63 -4.92 -0.69
CA THR A 96 -5.40 -6.33 -1.02
C THR A 96 -4.12 -6.80 -0.35
N SER A 97 -4.13 -8.02 0.18
CA SER A 97 -2.93 -8.61 0.75
C SER A 97 -2.04 -9.18 -0.33
N TYR A 98 -0.84 -8.64 -0.51
CA TYR A 98 0.16 -9.29 -1.36
C TYR A 98 0.90 -10.38 -0.60
N GLY A 99 1.36 -11.41 -1.30
CA GLY A 99 2.14 -12.50 -0.70
C GLY A 99 1.31 -13.46 0.15
N ASP A 100 1.88 -14.06 1.19
CA ASP A 100 1.26 -15.20 1.88
C ASP A 100 0.49 -14.83 3.16
N GLY A 101 0.27 -13.54 3.38
CA GLY A 101 -0.42 -13.03 4.57
C GLY A 101 0.43 -13.10 5.85
N GLY A 102 1.75 -13.11 5.73
CA GLY A 102 2.68 -13.09 6.85
C GLY A 102 3.10 -14.47 7.36
N LYS A 103 2.91 -15.53 6.55
CA LYS A 103 3.41 -16.88 6.86
C LYS A 103 4.92 -16.94 6.74
N THR A 104 5.51 -16.24 5.76
CA THR A 104 6.96 -16.13 5.61
C THR A 104 7.50 -15.21 6.71
N PRO A 105 8.45 -15.67 7.55
CA PRO A 105 9.02 -14.84 8.60
C PRO A 105 9.86 -13.70 8.01
N MET A 106 9.86 -12.55 8.70
CA MET A 106 10.49 -11.30 8.23
C MET A 106 11.89 -11.49 7.61
N PRO A 107 12.86 -12.21 8.22
CA PRO A 107 14.20 -12.36 7.64
C PRO A 107 14.24 -12.99 6.24
N LEU A 108 13.19 -13.71 5.86
CA LEU A 108 13.08 -14.45 4.60
C LEU A 108 12.18 -13.76 3.56
N VAL A 109 11.53 -12.64 3.90
CA VAL A 109 10.64 -11.93 2.96
C VAL A 109 11.46 -11.06 2.02
N ASP A 110 11.25 -11.21 0.72
CA ASP A 110 11.82 -10.41 -0.36
C ASP A 110 10.72 -9.71 -1.18
N MET A 111 11.08 -8.66 -1.93
CA MET A 111 10.12 -7.86 -2.73
C MET A 111 9.91 -8.48 -4.12
N LYS A 112 9.29 -9.67 -4.16
CA LYS A 112 9.11 -10.47 -5.38
C LYS A 112 8.31 -9.75 -6.47
N CYS A 113 8.60 -10.04 -7.73
CA CYS A 113 7.83 -9.55 -8.89
C CYS A 113 6.32 -9.79 -8.75
N GLN A 114 5.92 -10.94 -8.22
CA GLN A 114 4.50 -11.25 -7.99
C GLN A 114 3.81 -10.27 -7.03
N TYR A 115 4.50 -9.77 -6.00
CA TYR A 115 3.93 -8.80 -5.05
C TYR A 115 3.74 -7.45 -5.74
N VAL A 116 4.74 -7.04 -6.53
CA VAL A 116 4.70 -5.84 -7.36
C VAL A 116 3.56 -5.91 -8.39
N LYS A 117 3.41 -7.03 -9.11
CA LYS A 117 2.33 -7.24 -10.09
C LYS A 117 0.96 -7.15 -9.43
N GLN A 118 0.79 -7.76 -8.27
CA GLN A 118 -0.48 -7.71 -7.55
C GLN A 118 -0.88 -6.29 -7.14
N VAL A 119 0.04 -5.51 -6.55
CA VAL A 119 -0.20 -4.10 -6.21
C VAL A 119 -0.47 -3.27 -7.47
N ARG A 120 0.25 -3.54 -8.55
CA ARG A 120 0.04 -2.88 -9.85
C ARG A 120 -1.35 -3.12 -10.41
N TYR A 121 -1.82 -4.37 -10.41
CA TYR A 121 -3.18 -4.70 -10.82
C TYR A 121 -4.21 -3.98 -9.96
N MET A 122 -4.01 -3.96 -8.63
CA MET A 122 -4.92 -3.24 -7.74
C MET A 122 -5.07 -1.76 -8.12
N ILE A 123 -3.96 -1.06 -8.39
CA ILE A 123 -3.98 0.34 -8.83
C ILE A 123 -4.78 0.50 -10.13
N GLN A 124 -4.49 -0.33 -11.14
CA GLN A 124 -5.15 -0.24 -12.44
C GLN A 124 -6.64 -0.54 -12.37
N VAL A 125 -7.03 -1.59 -11.65
CA VAL A 125 -8.42 -2.02 -11.52
C VAL A 125 -9.22 -0.96 -10.75
N VAL A 126 -8.72 -0.47 -9.61
CA VAL A 126 -9.46 0.53 -8.82
C VAL A 126 -9.60 1.83 -9.61
N ALA A 127 -8.56 2.28 -10.31
CA ALA A 127 -8.66 3.47 -11.16
C ALA A 127 -9.71 3.28 -12.28
N ALA A 128 -9.77 2.10 -12.89
CA ALA A 128 -10.74 1.78 -13.92
C ALA A 128 -12.17 1.66 -13.38
N PHE A 129 -12.36 1.02 -12.23
CA PHE A 129 -13.67 0.81 -11.60
C PHE A 129 -14.27 2.12 -11.08
N THR A 130 -13.44 2.98 -10.50
CA THR A 130 -13.88 4.29 -10.00
C THR A 130 -13.94 5.35 -11.09
N ARG A 131 -13.35 5.08 -12.27
CA ARG A 131 -13.19 6.00 -13.40
C ARG A 131 -12.49 7.31 -12.98
N ARG A 132 -11.50 7.18 -12.09
CA ARG A 132 -10.73 8.29 -11.52
C ARG A 132 -9.28 7.87 -11.32
N LYS A 133 -8.43 8.88 -11.10
CA LYS A 133 -7.16 8.64 -10.43
C LYS A 133 -7.39 8.11 -9.02
N VAL A 134 -6.41 7.39 -8.51
CA VAL A 134 -6.39 6.86 -7.15
C VAL A 134 -5.33 7.56 -6.32
N ASP A 135 -5.48 7.43 -5.01
CA ASP A 135 -4.43 7.72 -4.05
C ASP A 135 -3.86 6.41 -3.51
N VAL A 136 -2.58 6.39 -3.16
CA VAL A 136 -1.91 5.20 -2.64
C VAL A 136 -1.19 5.54 -1.35
N ILE A 137 -1.47 4.77 -0.29
CA ILE A 137 -0.75 4.84 0.98
C ILE A 137 0.05 3.55 1.13
N GLY A 138 1.38 3.66 1.06
CA GLY A 138 2.30 2.55 1.25
C GLY A 138 2.94 2.59 2.63
N TYR A 139 2.71 1.55 3.44
CA TYR A 139 3.31 1.41 4.77
C TYR A 139 4.53 0.49 4.72
N SER A 140 5.64 0.88 5.37
CA SER A 140 6.79 -0.02 5.56
C SER A 140 7.32 -0.59 4.23
N LEU A 141 7.40 -1.92 4.09
CA LEU A 141 7.73 -2.63 2.83
C LEU A 141 6.73 -2.36 1.68
N GLY A 142 5.48 -2.05 1.99
CA GLY A 142 4.47 -1.71 1.01
C GLY A 142 4.80 -0.45 0.21
N SER A 143 5.59 0.47 0.80
CA SER A 143 6.03 1.68 0.12
C SER A 143 6.95 1.38 -1.07
N PRO A 144 8.14 0.74 -0.92
CA PRO A 144 8.99 0.39 -2.05
C PRO A 144 8.30 -0.56 -3.05
N ILE A 145 7.46 -1.50 -2.60
CA ILE A 145 6.66 -2.36 -3.51
C ILE A 145 5.72 -1.52 -4.38
N SER A 146 4.98 -0.59 -3.77
CA SER A 146 4.10 0.34 -4.50
C SER A 146 4.91 1.20 -5.46
N ARG A 147 6.04 1.75 -5.02
CA ARG A 147 6.95 2.52 -5.87
C ARG A 147 7.40 1.70 -7.09
N LYS A 148 7.74 0.41 -6.95
CA LYS A 148 8.07 -0.42 -8.12
C LYS A 148 6.85 -0.69 -9.01
N ALA A 149 5.68 -0.95 -8.42
CA ALA A 149 4.44 -1.19 -9.14
C ALA A 149 4.05 0.02 -10.01
N ILE A 150 4.28 1.24 -9.50
CA ILE A 150 4.02 2.50 -10.18
C ILE A 150 5.08 2.78 -11.26
N LEU A 151 6.36 2.57 -10.95
CA LEU A 151 7.46 2.82 -11.90
C LEU A 151 7.32 1.98 -13.17
N GLY A 152 6.90 0.72 -13.03
CA GLY A 152 6.84 -0.23 -14.12
C GLY A 152 8.22 -0.70 -14.57
N GLY A 153 8.39 -0.88 -15.88
CA GLY A 153 9.60 -1.46 -16.48
C GLY A 153 9.70 -2.97 -16.23
N ALA A 154 10.92 -3.48 -16.13
CA ALA A 154 11.17 -4.89 -15.82
C ALA A 154 11.15 -5.15 -14.30
N CYS A 155 10.62 -6.28 -13.88
CA CYS A 155 10.82 -6.80 -12.53
C CYS A 155 12.31 -7.06 -12.27
N VAL A 156 12.78 -6.71 -11.07
CA VAL A 156 14.21 -6.71 -10.73
C VAL A 156 14.77 -8.12 -10.56
N ASP A 157 13.95 -9.03 -10.05
CA ASP A 157 14.26 -10.43 -9.77
C ASP A 157 14.01 -11.35 -10.98
N THR A 158 12.91 -11.15 -11.72
CA THR A 158 12.51 -12.06 -12.82
C THR A 158 12.70 -11.49 -14.22
N GLY A 159 12.83 -10.17 -14.38
CA GLY A 159 12.88 -9.51 -15.70
C GLY A 159 11.53 -9.41 -16.42
N GLU A 160 10.45 -9.94 -15.84
CA GLU A 160 9.10 -9.83 -16.40
C GLU A 160 8.69 -8.36 -16.60
N GLN A 161 7.98 -8.07 -17.69
CA GLN A 161 7.59 -6.71 -18.03
C GLN A 161 6.30 -6.29 -17.30
N LEU A 162 6.42 -5.28 -16.44
CA LEU A 162 5.29 -4.62 -15.78
C LEU A 162 4.57 -3.65 -16.75
N GLY A 163 5.28 -3.17 -17.77
CA GLY A 163 4.79 -2.15 -18.71
C GLY A 163 5.11 -0.72 -18.26
N PRO A 164 4.42 0.30 -18.81
CA PRO A 164 4.76 1.71 -18.57
C PRO A 164 4.44 2.16 -17.14
N ALA A 165 4.92 3.34 -16.75
CA ALA A 165 4.62 3.91 -15.44
C ALA A 165 3.11 4.18 -15.26
N LEU A 166 2.59 3.94 -14.04
CA LEU A 166 1.21 4.25 -13.67
C LEU A 166 1.02 5.68 -13.16
N THR A 167 2.04 6.53 -13.23
CA THR A 167 2.00 7.94 -12.79
C THR A 167 0.72 8.68 -13.23
N PRO A 168 0.21 8.52 -14.47
CA PRO A 168 -1.02 9.21 -14.88
C PRO A 168 -2.29 8.78 -14.11
N LEU A 169 -2.28 7.59 -13.50
CA LEU A 169 -3.41 7.04 -12.73
C LEU A 169 -3.41 7.47 -11.26
N ILE A 170 -2.38 8.16 -10.79
CA ILE A 170 -2.18 8.42 -9.36
C ILE A 170 -2.18 9.92 -9.09
N ASP A 171 -3.05 10.35 -8.19
CA ASP A 171 -3.13 11.74 -7.75
C ASP A 171 -2.14 11.97 -6.60
N THR A 172 -2.24 11.18 -5.53
CA THR A 172 -1.38 11.27 -4.35
C THR A 172 -0.72 9.94 -3.99
N PHE A 173 0.57 9.98 -3.66
CA PHE A 173 1.30 8.89 -3.03
C PHE A 173 1.78 9.33 -1.65
N VAL A 174 1.39 8.59 -0.61
CA VAL A 174 1.86 8.82 0.77
C VAL A 174 2.66 7.62 1.23
N SER A 175 3.95 7.83 1.49
CA SER A 175 4.80 6.84 2.13
C SER A 175 4.73 7.01 3.65
N VAL A 176 4.42 5.95 4.39
CA VAL A 176 4.34 5.97 5.84
C VAL A 176 5.34 4.97 6.40
N ALA A 177 6.35 5.45 7.13
CA ALA A 177 7.47 4.65 7.62
C ALA A 177 8.09 3.77 6.50
N GLY A 178 8.10 4.26 5.26
CA GLY A 178 8.45 3.44 4.10
C GLY A 178 9.93 3.09 4.04
N ALA A 179 10.26 1.87 3.63
CA ALA A 179 11.65 1.42 3.44
C ALA A 179 12.23 1.86 2.07
N ASN A 180 12.05 3.13 1.71
CA ASN A 180 12.27 3.64 0.35
C ASN A 180 13.74 3.62 -0.08
N ARG A 181 14.67 3.63 0.87
CA ARG A 181 16.12 3.54 0.64
C ARG A 181 16.73 2.30 1.32
N GLY A 182 15.93 1.30 1.64
CA GLY A 182 16.36 0.12 2.39
C GLY A 182 15.94 0.16 3.86
N SER A 183 16.68 -0.51 4.74
CA SER A 183 16.40 -0.52 6.20
C SER A 183 17.68 -0.52 7.03
N PHE A 184 17.63 0.01 8.25
CA PHE A 184 18.72 -0.10 9.22
C PHE A 184 18.96 -1.55 9.65
N LEU A 185 17.91 -2.39 9.66
CA LEU A 185 18.01 -3.80 10.02
C LEU A 185 18.90 -4.59 9.06
N CYS A 186 19.18 -4.07 7.86
CA CYS A 186 20.11 -4.68 6.92
C CYS A 186 21.59 -4.48 7.26
N ALA A 187 21.90 -3.94 8.45
CA ALA A 187 23.18 -4.19 9.11
C ALA A 187 23.33 -5.66 9.55
N LEU A 188 22.20 -6.38 9.71
CA LEU A 188 22.17 -7.82 9.94
C LEU A 188 21.95 -8.57 8.62
N PRO A 189 22.56 -9.76 8.45
CA PRO A 189 22.52 -10.51 7.21
C PRO A 189 21.21 -11.32 7.06
N PHE A 190 20.06 -10.65 6.96
CA PHE A 190 18.79 -11.33 6.69
C PHE A 190 18.70 -11.77 5.22
N PRO A 191 18.73 -13.09 4.92
CA PRO A 191 19.00 -13.58 3.58
C PRO A 191 17.89 -13.31 2.57
N GLY A 192 16.64 -13.15 3.01
CA GLY A 192 15.55 -12.66 2.18
C GLY A 192 15.44 -11.15 2.26
N ALA A 193 15.13 -10.62 3.45
CA ALA A 193 14.81 -9.20 3.64
C ALA A 193 15.93 -8.24 3.25
N CYS A 194 17.19 -8.65 3.28
CA CYS A 194 18.34 -7.77 3.03
C CYS A 194 19.21 -8.24 1.86
N ASN A 195 18.67 -9.09 0.97
CA ASN A 195 19.40 -9.53 -0.21
C ASN A 195 19.68 -8.39 -1.21
N MET A 196 20.68 -8.60 -2.06
CA MET A 196 21.20 -7.59 -3.01
C MET A 196 20.41 -7.48 -4.32
N ILE A 197 19.39 -8.30 -4.53
CA ILE A 197 18.53 -8.28 -5.73
C ILE A 197 17.25 -7.53 -5.40
N ASN A 198 16.35 -8.15 -4.65
CA ASN A 198 15.00 -7.67 -4.33
C ASN A 198 14.78 -7.48 -2.81
N GLY A 199 15.85 -7.32 -2.04
CA GLY A 199 15.80 -7.00 -0.61
C GLY A 199 15.91 -5.50 -0.30
N LEU A 200 15.85 -5.18 0.99
CA LEU A 200 15.97 -3.85 1.59
C LEU A 200 17.42 -3.45 1.92
N SER A 201 18.43 -4.17 1.41
CA SER A 201 19.78 -3.61 1.41
C SER A 201 19.76 -2.29 0.63
N CYS A 202 20.37 -1.25 1.18
CA CYS A 202 20.47 0.06 0.52
C CYS A 202 21.20 0.01 -0.83
N ASN A 203 21.95 -1.06 -1.07
CA ASN A 203 22.65 -1.33 -2.33
C ASN A 203 21.95 -2.40 -3.19
N SER A 204 20.76 -2.87 -2.83
CA SER A 204 20.04 -3.85 -3.64
C SER A 204 19.62 -3.25 -4.97
N ARG A 205 19.53 -4.09 -6.02
CA ARG A 205 19.05 -3.66 -7.33
C ARG A 205 17.65 -3.06 -7.24
N PHE A 206 16.79 -3.55 -6.35
CA PHE A 206 15.43 -3.05 -6.18
C PHE A 206 15.42 -1.65 -5.59
N ILE A 207 16.21 -1.39 -4.54
CA ILE A 207 16.31 -0.06 -3.95
C ILE A 207 16.93 0.92 -4.96
N GLN A 208 17.94 0.50 -5.73
CA GLN A 208 18.52 1.34 -6.78
C GLN A 208 17.51 1.65 -7.90
N ASP A 209 16.75 0.66 -8.35
CA ASP A 209 15.76 0.80 -9.42
C ASP A 209 14.67 1.81 -9.08
N ILE A 210 14.02 1.69 -7.92
CA ILE A 210 12.96 2.63 -7.50
C ILE A 210 13.48 4.04 -7.20
N ASN A 211 14.79 4.20 -6.98
CA ASN A 211 15.41 5.52 -6.74
C ASN A 211 16.15 6.07 -7.98
N SER A 212 16.11 5.36 -9.12
CA SER A 212 16.75 5.79 -10.38
C SER A 212 16.02 6.97 -11.05
N ARG A 213 14.77 7.21 -10.69
CA ARG A 213 13.92 8.29 -11.20
C ARG A 213 13.21 8.96 -10.04
N GLN A 214 12.90 10.24 -10.20
CA GLN A 214 12.18 11.05 -9.21
C GLN A 214 10.80 11.44 -9.74
N LYS A 215 9.87 11.72 -8.81
CA LYS A 215 8.53 12.26 -9.10
C LYS A 215 7.66 11.42 -10.04
N TYR A 216 7.86 10.10 -10.05
CA TYR A 216 7.04 9.20 -10.87
C TYR A 216 5.88 8.59 -10.08
N GLU A 217 5.90 8.69 -8.75
CA GLU A 217 4.94 8.02 -7.86
C GLU A 217 3.53 8.60 -8.03
N ALA A 218 3.41 9.92 -8.14
CA ALA A 218 2.14 10.62 -8.20
C ALA A 218 2.34 12.11 -8.57
N LYS A 219 1.23 12.84 -8.73
CA LYS A 219 1.26 14.31 -8.81
C LYS A 219 1.67 14.94 -7.47
N TYR A 220 1.21 14.37 -6.35
CA TYR A 220 1.59 14.77 -5.00
C TYR A 220 2.22 13.61 -4.24
N ILE A 221 3.40 13.83 -3.67
CA ILE A 221 4.22 12.81 -3.04
C ILE A 221 4.56 13.29 -1.63
N PHE A 222 4.22 12.48 -0.63
CA PHE A 222 4.49 12.78 0.76
C PHE A 222 5.21 11.62 1.43
N SER A 223 6.02 11.93 2.43
CA SER A 223 6.66 10.93 3.29
C SER A 223 6.45 11.28 4.75
N ILE A 224 6.03 10.30 5.56
CA ILE A 224 5.85 10.42 7.00
C ILE A 224 6.77 9.40 7.65
N TYR A 225 7.65 9.82 8.56
CA TYR A 225 8.60 8.93 9.23
C TYR A 225 9.02 9.48 10.60
N GLY A 226 9.72 8.68 11.40
CA GLY A 226 10.11 9.06 12.75
C GLY A 226 11.55 8.72 13.08
N GLN A 227 12.14 9.45 14.04
CA GLN A 227 13.50 9.18 14.51
C GLN A 227 13.59 7.88 15.32
N SER A 228 12.50 7.51 15.99
CA SER A 228 12.41 6.33 16.85
C SER A 228 11.84 5.09 16.15
N ASP A 229 11.78 5.09 14.81
CA ASP A 229 11.37 3.92 14.03
C ASP A 229 12.34 2.76 14.31
N ASP A 230 11.81 1.69 14.88
CA ASP A 230 12.54 0.53 15.40
C ASP A 230 12.56 -0.67 14.44
N LYS A 231 11.97 -0.55 13.25
CA LYS A 231 11.94 -1.62 12.23
C LYS A 231 12.58 -1.21 10.91
N VAL A 232 12.21 -0.06 10.36
CA VAL A 232 12.81 0.47 9.12
C VAL A 232 13.95 1.44 9.45
N GLY A 233 13.85 2.14 10.58
CA GLY A 233 14.90 3.02 11.08
C GLY A 233 14.87 4.41 10.46
N TYR A 234 15.31 5.41 11.21
CA TYR A 234 15.46 6.78 10.69
C TYR A 234 16.50 6.88 9.57
N LYS A 235 17.62 6.17 9.74
CA LYS A 235 18.67 6.00 8.73
C LYS A 235 18.88 4.52 8.43
N ASN A 236 19.10 4.21 7.16
CA ASN A 236 19.40 2.85 6.72
C ASN A 236 20.84 2.45 7.09
N ALA A 237 21.23 1.20 6.80
CA ALA A 237 22.59 0.71 7.04
C ALA A 237 23.69 1.47 6.26
N CYS A 238 23.32 2.24 5.23
CA CYS A 238 24.22 3.11 4.46
C CYS A 238 24.25 4.58 4.97
N GLY A 239 23.57 4.90 6.08
CA GLY A 239 23.53 6.25 6.65
C GLY A 239 22.58 7.25 5.98
N GLN A 240 21.76 6.81 5.01
CA GLN A 240 20.77 7.66 4.33
C GLN A 240 19.43 7.66 5.07
N LEU A 241 18.68 8.76 5.00
CA LEU A 241 17.31 8.81 5.55
C LEU A 241 16.43 7.76 4.88
N THR A 242 15.91 6.81 5.65
CA THR A 242 15.35 5.58 5.10
C THR A 242 14.08 5.80 4.29
N SER A 243 13.18 6.61 4.83
CA SER A 243 11.85 6.84 4.25
C SER A 243 11.79 8.02 3.28
N LYS A 244 12.89 8.75 3.09
CA LYS A 244 12.94 9.87 2.17
C LYS A 244 12.70 9.44 0.73
N ILE A 245 11.86 10.18 0.02
CA ILE A 245 11.66 10.09 -1.44
C ILE A 245 12.14 11.40 -2.06
N ASP A 246 13.16 11.35 -2.93
CA ASP A 246 13.63 12.58 -3.59
C ASP A 246 12.56 13.13 -4.53
N GLY A 247 12.35 14.45 -4.42
CA GLY A 247 11.32 15.15 -5.18
C GLY A 247 9.93 15.10 -4.54
N SER A 248 9.78 14.58 -3.32
CA SER A 248 8.52 14.69 -2.56
C SER A 248 8.09 16.14 -2.36
N ASN A 249 6.78 16.38 -2.35
CA ASN A 249 6.20 17.69 -2.09
C ASN A 249 6.42 18.13 -0.63
N ALA A 250 6.32 17.20 0.32
CA ALA A 250 6.67 17.44 1.72
C ALA A 250 7.04 16.14 2.45
N GLU A 251 7.86 16.29 3.49
CA GLU A 251 8.27 15.23 4.40
C GLU A 251 7.90 15.62 5.84
N PHE A 252 7.36 14.68 6.61
CA PHE A 252 6.84 14.92 7.96
C PHE A 252 7.50 13.98 8.94
N GLN A 253 8.34 14.54 9.81
CA GLN A 253 8.90 13.79 10.93
C GLN A 253 7.92 13.75 12.10
N LYS A 254 7.67 12.56 12.67
CA LYS A 254 6.74 12.33 13.78
C LYS A 254 7.37 11.47 14.87
N PRO A 255 7.00 11.67 16.15
CA PRO A 255 7.45 10.82 17.24
C PRO A 255 6.73 9.47 17.18
N GLY A 256 7.35 8.46 17.80
CA GLY A 256 6.81 7.09 17.89
C GLY A 256 7.70 6.05 17.21
N ASN A 257 7.47 4.79 17.56
CA ASN A 257 8.06 3.63 16.90
C ASN A 257 7.41 3.36 15.53
N HIS A 258 7.80 2.28 14.86
CA HIS A 258 7.33 2.00 13.49
C HIS A 258 5.80 1.90 13.39
N ASP A 259 5.17 1.21 14.33
CA ASP A 259 3.72 0.99 14.34
C ASP A 259 2.95 2.25 14.83
N ASP A 260 3.56 3.03 15.72
CA ASP A 260 3.02 4.34 16.13
C ASP A 260 2.91 5.30 14.94
N ILE A 261 3.91 5.34 14.06
CA ILE A 261 3.90 6.25 12.92
C ILE A 261 2.67 5.98 12.05
N ILE A 262 2.36 4.73 11.74
CA ILE A 262 1.21 4.41 10.89
C ILE A 262 -0.14 4.69 11.57
N VAL A 263 -0.28 4.38 12.86
CA VAL A 263 -1.56 4.56 13.57
C VAL A 263 -1.78 6.03 13.96
N LYS A 264 -0.81 6.67 14.62
CA LYS A 264 -0.96 8.03 15.18
C LYS A 264 -1.01 9.13 14.11
N THR A 265 -0.62 8.81 12.87
CA THR A 265 -0.66 9.77 11.75
C THR A 265 -1.80 9.50 10.77
N ALA A 266 -2.74 8.59 11.07
CA ALA A 266 -3.83 8.23 10.16
C ALA A 266 -4.60 9.46 9.65
N GLN A 267 -5.00 10.39 10.54
CA GLN A 267 -5.68 11.62 10.13
C GLN A 267 -4.85 12.49 9.17
N MET A 268 -3.53 12.59 9.40
CA MET A 268 -2.63 13.31 8.51
C MET A 268 -2.54 12.63 7.15
N GLN A 269 -2.41 11.30 7.11
CA GLN A 269 -2.42 10.53 5.85
C GLN A 269 -3.67 10.84 5.03
N PHE A 270 -4.84 10.94 5.68
CA PHE A 270 -6.12 11.25 5.03
C PHE A 270 -6.23 12.70 4.57
N ASN A 271 -5.73 13.66 5.37
CA ASN A 271 -5.65 15.05 4.94
C ASN A 271 -4.74 15.20 3.70
N LEU A 272 -3.63 14.45 3.64
CA LEU A 272 -2.70 14.51 2.52
C LEU A 272 -3.31 13.99 1.21
N ILE A 273 -4.17 12.96 1.25
CA ILE A 273 -4.85 12.46 0.05
C ILE A 273 -6.08 13.29 -0.35
N ASP A 274 -6.79 13.91 0.61
CA ASP A 274 -8.02 14.69 0.32
C ASP A 274 -7.72 16.17 0.02
N LYS A 275 -6.72 16.75 0.69
CA LYS A 275 -6.41 18.20 0.70
C LYS A 275 -4.98 18.52 0.29
N HIS A 276 -4.13 17.52 0.03
CA HIS A 276 -2.70 17.69 -0.29
C HIS A 276 -1.93 18.51 0.76
N SER A 277 -2.40 18.48 2.01
CA SER A 277 -1.87 19.22 3.17
C SER A 277 -2.10 18.42 4.46
N PRO A 278 -1.27 18.60 5.51
CA PRO A 278 -1.32 17.80 6.74
C PRO A 278 -2.56 18.01 7.60
#